data_AF-A0A929XR91-F1
#
_entry.id   AF-A0A929XR91-F1
#
_cell.length_a   1.000
_cell.length_b   1.000
_cell.length_c   1.000
_cell.angle_alpha   90.00
_cell.angle_beta   90.00
_cell.angle_gamma   90.00
#
_symmetry.space_group_name_H-M   'P 1'
#
loop_
_entity.id
_entity.type
_entity.pdbx_description
1 polymer ?
#
loop_
_entity_poly.entity_id
_entity_poly.type
_entity_poly.pdbx_seq_one_letter_code
_entity_poly.pdbx_strand_id
1 'polypeptide(L)'
;MYECKNCGAELRFDPESQKMKCDHCGSFYDPYDCHEGHETEENTEFGVKVFRCPQCGGEIYTTNTTAASFCMYCGSPAILESRVQKEKRPEKMVPFIKTKEDCKEIYRKQIGRFPFAPSELKNADYLNRFVGVYVPYWLYDTKPPQSIALAGEQTSRVGDYIYHDHYRITGEIDASYEGLSFDASSSFDDHISEGIAPFPVEKMKPFTPAMLCGFYADTADVSAQLYEGDVKSMVGEDVLGKIRKDQTAHHYCYSGTESDFQTKVEPQFEIPSVKRALFPVWFLTYRKKDRVAYAVVNGVTGKLAADLPIDEKKYMISSLLMAIPIFILLNFFLVLTPQTLLSLTPVLALIAVWLYAWEIREIVKREARTEDAGYQSLSHDLNETIQMHEKSRRSGLSGVTKAVKRGRSGRQMLLNVLGVVVFSQIVLGGILPALVFGYTSDDKMLWNIFNVAALLGCAFFFVGAWISEKKTRHGSKFHLFRLPPASIAMLSAILALAVRIWNPVSDVVYYLAALVTLAGIVLTMAGIIERYNELSTRPLPEFHNREVGA
;
A
#
# COMPACT_ATOMS: atom_id res chain seq x y z
N MET A 1 -24.16 -21.03 22.12
CA MET A 1 -24.89 -19.74 22.07
C MET A 1 -24.87 -19.19 23.48
N TYR A 2 -24.58 -17.90 23.66
CA TYR A 2 -24.49 -17.28 24.99
C TYR A 2 -25.81 -16.58 25.32
N GLU A 3 -26.53 -17.11 26.29
CA GLU A 3 -27.88 -16.66 26.64
C GLU A 3 -27.90 -15.95 28.00
N CYS A 4 -28.74 -14.94 28.13
CA CYS A 4 -28.90 -14.19 29.36
C CYS A 4 -29.67 -15.02 30.40
N LYS A 5 -29.06 -15.31 31.54
CA LYS A 5 -29.72 -16.05 32.65
C LYS A 5 -30.99 -15.39 33.18
N ASN A 6 -31.15 -14.08 32.98
CA ASN A 6 -32.31 -13.32 33.46
C ASN A 6 -33.50 -13.34 32.49
N CYS A 7 -33.27 -13.36 31.17
CA CYS A 7 -34.34 -13.19 30.18
C CYS A 7 -34.26 -14.09 28.94
N GLY A 8 -33.24 -14.95 28.83
CA GLY A 8 -33.01 -15.84 27.68
C GLY A 8 -32.58 -15.15 26.39
N ALA A 9 -32.49 -13.81 26.36
CA ALA A 9 -32.01 -13.08 25.19
C ALA A 9 -30.49 -13.23 25.00
N GLU A 10 -30.03 -12.97 23.78
CA GLU A 10 -28.65 -13.20 23.37
C GLU A 10 -27.64 -12.21 24.01
N LEU A 11 -26.50 -12.77 24.42
CA LEU A 11 -25.26 -12.11 24.86
C LEU A 11 -24.63 -11.23 23.78
N ARG A 12 -24.27 -9.96 24.06
CA ARG A 12 -23.33 -9.19 23.22
C ARG A 12 -22.17 -8.64 24.05
N PHE A 13 -20.95 -8.69 23.52
CA PHE A 13 -19.81 -8.03 24.15
C PHE A 13 -19.88 -6.52 23.96
N ASP A 14 -19.76 -5.78 25.05
CA ASP A 14 -19.80 -4.31 25.07
C ASP A 14 -18.38 -3.73 25.32
N PRO A 15 -17.79 -3.01 24.35
CA PRO A 15 -16.45 -2.44 24.47
C PRO A 15 -16.28 -1.45 25.62
N GLU A 16 -17.30 -0.67 25.97
CA GLU A 16 -17.20 0.35 27.03
C GLU A 16 -17.09 -0.30 28.41
N SER A 17 -17.98 -1.25 28.68
CA SER A 17 -18.06 -1.93 29.98
C SER A 17 -17.07 -3.09 30.13
N GLN A 18 -16.48 -3.57 29.02
CA GLN A 18 -15.65 -4.78 28.94
C GLN A 18 -16.39 -6.03 29.44
N LYS A 19 -17.72 -6.05 29.32
CA LYS A 19 -18.60 -7.10 29.83
C LYS A 19 -19.58 -7.58 28.76
N MET A 20 -20.20 -8.73 29.00
CA MET A 20 -21.31 -9.23 28.21
C MET A 20 -22.59 -8.52 28.64
N LYS A 21 -23.19 -7.73 27.74
CA LYS A 21 -24.41 -6.97 27.96
C LYS A 21 -25.59 -7.67 27.28
N CYS A 22 -26.72 -7.72 27.98
CA CYS A 22 -28.00 -8.09 27.39
C CYS A 22 -28.71 -6.83 26.86
N ASP A 23 -28.99 -6.77 25.55
CA ASP A 23 -29.72 -5.63 24.97
C ASP A 23 -31.21 -5.58 25.38
N HIS A 24 -31.78 -6.69 25.83
CA HIS A 24 -33.19 -6.77 26.25
C HIS A 24 -33.41 -6.34 27.71
N CYS A 25 -32.63 -6.89 28.65
CA CYS A 25 -32.82 -6.62 30.09
C CYS A 25 -31.74 -5.72 30.73
N GLY A 26 -30.69 -5.34 29.98
CA GLY A 26 -29.61 -4.48 30.46
C GLY A 26 -28.67 -5.12 31.50
N SER A 27 -28.75 -6.44 31.72
CA SER A 27 -27.87 -7.15 32.65
C SER A 27 -26.45 -7.29 32.08
N PHE A 28 -25.45 -7.26 32.97
CA PHE A 28 -24.04 -7.42 32.64
C PHE A 28 -23.46 -8.68 33.27
N TYR A 29 -22.65 -9.42 32.51
CA TYR A 29 -21.96 -10.62 32.96
C TYR A 29 -20.48 -10.54 32.58
N ASP A 30 -19.62 -11.19 33.37
CA ASP A 30 -18.21 -11.33 33.01
C ASP A 30 -18.07 -12.31 31.83
N PRO A 31 -17.34 -11.97 30.75
CA PRO A 31 -17.13 -12.87 29.62
C PRO A 31 -16.59 -14.26 30.00
N TYR A 32 -15.78 -14.36 31.06
CA TYR A 32 -15.18 -15.61 31.54
C TYR A 32 -16.14 -16.44 32.41
N ASP A 33 -17.21 -15.84 32.95
CA ASP A 33 -18.20 -16.54 33.78
C ASP A 33 -19.41 -17.04 32.96
N CYS A 34 -19.48 -16.68 31.68
CA CYS A 34 -20.60 -17.01 30.78
C CYS A 34 -20.57 -18.45 30.24
N HIS A 35 -19.63 -19.28 30.67
CA HIS A 35 -19.47 -20.66 30.19
C HIS A 35 -20.45 -21.61 30.87
N GLU A 36 -21.56 -21.93 30.20
CA GLU A 36 -22.37 -23.12 30.50
C GLU A 36 -22.03 -24.23 29.51
N GLY A 37 -21.04 -25.07 29.86
CA GLY A 37 -20.73 -26.32 29.14
C GLY A 37 -19.27 -26.45 28.67
N HIS A 38 -18.59 -27.49 29.18
CA HIS A 38 -17.42 -28.23 28.67
C HIS A 38 -16.52 -27.66 27.53
N GLU A 39 -16.13 -26.39 27.58
CA GLU A 39 -14.99 -25.87 26.81
C GLU A 39 -13.90 -25.42 27.79
N THR A 40 -13.17 -26.37 28.35
CA THR A 40 -11.94 -26.10 29.12
C THR A 40 -10.86 -25.56 28.18
N GLU A 41 -9.84 -24.90 28.73
CA GLU A 41 -8.66 -24.43 27.96
C GLU A 41 -7.95 -25.56 27.18
N GLU A 42 -8.23 -26.83 27.51
CA GLU A 42 -7.74 -28.03 26.82
C GLU A 42 -8.39 -28.26 25.45
N ASN A 43 -9.54 -27.65 25.17
CA ASN A 43 -10.23 -27.85 23.89
C ASN A 43 -9.57 -26.98 22.80
N THR A 44 -8.87 -27.64 21.88
CA THR A 44 -8.08 -26.98 20.82
C THR A 44 -8.94 -26.33 19.74
N GLU A 45 -10.24 -26.61 19.71
CA GLU A 45 -11.20 -26.09 18.75
C GLU A 45 -12.48 -25.60 19.43
N PHE A 46 -13.16 -24.65 18.81
CA PHE A 46 -14.46 -24.12 19.26
C PHE A 46 -15.44 -24.01 18.08
N GLY A 47 -16.74 -24.12 18.37
CA GLY A 47 -17.79 -24.07 17.35
C GLY A 47 -18.09 -22.65 16.87
N VAL A 48 -18.13 -22.45 15.55
CA VAL A 48 -18.43 -21.16 14.91
C VAL A 48 -19.44 -21.30 13.79
N LYS A 49 -20.17 -20.22 13.52
CA LYS A 49 -21.03 -20.07 12.34
C LYS A 49 -20.27 -19.28 11.27
N VAL A 50 -20.13 -19.85 10.09
CA VAL A 50 -19.47 -19.24 8.95
C VAL A 50 -20.52 -18.59 8.05
N PHE A 51 -20.28 -17.33 7.72
CA PHE A 51 -21.08 -16.51 6.83
C PHE A 51 -20.31 -16.27 5.54
N ARG A 52 -20.96 -16.51 4.40
CA ARG A 52 -20.36 -16.34 3.08
C ARG A 52 -21.05 -15.21 2.33
N CYS A 53 -20.25 -14.32 1.76
CA CYS A 53 -20.76 -13.26 0.89
C CYS A 53 -21.04 -13.83 -0.52
N PRO A 54 -22.26 -13.72 -1.06
CA PRO A 54 -22.59 -14.21 -2.40
C PRO A 54 -21.94 -13.39 -3.53
N GLN A 55 -21.44 -12.18 -3.22
CA GLN A 55 -20.91 -11.27 -4.23
C GLN A 55 -19.39 -11.36 -4.40
N CYS A 56 -18.64 -11.50 -3.30
CA CYS A 56 -17.19 -11.67 -3.34
C CYS A 56 -16.75 -13.08 -2.97
N GLY A 57 -17.61 -13.91 -2.37
CA GLY A 57 -17.26 -15.25 -1.90
C GLY A 57 -16.53 -15.29 -0.57
N GLY A 58 -16.22 -14.15 0.05
CA GLY A 58 -15.46 -14.07 1.30
C GLY A 58 -16.20 -14.72 2.46
N GLU A 59 -15.47 -15.45 3.29
CA GLU A 59 -15.98 -16.13 4.48
C GLU A 59 -15.56 -15.35 5.73
N ILE A 60 -16.49 -15.13 6.64
CA ILE A 60 -16.27 -14.54 7.97
C ILE A 60 -17.04 -15.38 8.97
N TYR A 61 -16.58 -15.50 10.21
CA TYR A 61 -17.27 -16.30 11.21
C TYR A 61 -17.62 -15.50 12.46
N THR A 62 -18.60 -16.00 13.21
CA THR A 62 -18.96 -15.48 14.54
C THR A 62 -19.54 -16.62 15.39
N THR A 63 -19.64 -16.40 16.70
CA THR A 63 -20.25 -17.31 17.67
C THR A 63 -21.76 -17.07 17.84
N ASN A 64 -22.26 -15.98 17.27
CA ASN A 64 -23.60 -15.46 17.47
C ASN A 64 -24.51 -15.73 16.23
N THR A 65 -25.83 -15.78 16.41
CA THR A 65 -26.82 -15.95 15.33
C THR A 65 -27.14 -14.67 14.55
N THR A 66 -27.03 -13.52 15.22
CA THR A 66 -27.30 -12.19 14.69
C THR A 66 -26.00 -11.55 14.21
N ALA A 67 -25.75 -11.62 12.91
CA ALA A 67 -24.52 -11.09 12.31
C ALA A 67 -24.81 -9.86 11.43
N ALA A 68 -23.87 -8.91 11.40
CA ALA A 68 -24.03 -7.58 10.82
C ALA A 68 -24.51 -7.54 9.36
N SER A 69 -25.20 -6.44 9.04
CA SER A 69 -25.85 -6.20 7.74
C SER A 69 -24.89 -5.90 6.58
N PHE A 70 -23.56 -6.04 6.70
CA PHE A 70 -22.60 -5.66 5.64
C PHE A 70 -21.31 -6.50 5.63
N CYS A 71 -20.87 -6.91 4.44
CA CYS A 71 -19.62 -7.62 4.20
C CYS A 71 -18.40 -6.70 4.37
N MET A 72 -17.42 -7.11 5.17
CA MET A 72 -16.19 -6.33 5.40
C MET A 72 -15.33 -6.18 4.14
N TYR A 73 -15.34 -7.14 3.22
CA TYR A 73 -14.48 -7.10 2.03
C TYR A 73 -15.08 -6.27 0.88
N CYS A 74 -16.38 -6.38 0.61
CA CYS A 74 -16.97 -5.71 -0.57
C CYS A 74 -18.07 -4.68 -0.24
N GLY A 75 -18.46 -4.56 1.03
CA GLY A 75 -19.52 -3.65 1.48
C GLY A 75 -20.94 -4.08 1.05
N SER A 76 -21.12 -5.29 0.52
CA SER A 76 -22.44 -5.84 0.18
C SER A 76 -23.29 -6.09 1.42
N PRO A 77 -24.59 -5.74 1.44
CA PRO A 77 -25.43 -5.93 2.61
C PRO A 77 -25.93 -7.38 2.82
N ALA A 78 -25.85 -8.20 1.79
CA ALA A 78 -26.31 -9.58 1.84
C ALA A 78 -25.14 -10.50 2.20
N ILE A 79 -25.13 -11.04 3.42
CA ILE A 79 -24.26 -12.15 3.80
C ILE A 79 -25.16 -13.30 4.24
N LEU A 80 -24.88 -14.50 3.74
CA LEU A 80 -25.69 -15.68 4.02
C LEU A 80 -24.96 -16.56 5.03
N GLU A 81 -25.68 -17.02 6.06
CA GLU A 81 -25.19 -18.09 6.92
C GLU A 81 -25.00 -19.33 6.05
N SER A 82 -23.79 -19.88 6.03
CA SER A 82 -23.39 -20.95 5.13
C SER A 82 -23.37 -22.29 5.87
N ARG A 83 -22.60 -22.37 6.96
CA ARG A 83 -22.35 -23.63 7.68
C ARG A 83 -21.93 -23.37 9.14
N VAL A 84 -22.03 -24.41 9.95
CA VAL A 84 -21.38 -24.48 11.27
C VAL A 84 -20.08 -25.26 11.10
N GLN A 85 -18.98 -24.73 11.60
CA GLN A 85 -17.64 -25.32 11.52
C GLN A 85 -16.94 -25.25 12.88
N LYS A 86 -15.89 -26.05 13.07
CA LYS A 86 -14.97 -25.91 14.19
C LYS A 86 -13.74 -25.14 13.75
N GLU A 87 -13.37 -24.12 14.51
CA GLU A 87 -12.16 -23.34 14.29
C GLU A 87 -11.14 -23.57 15.40
N LYS A 88 -9.86 -23.51 15.04
CA LYS A 88 -8.75 -23.66 15.99
C LYS A 88 -8.76 -22.48 16.96
N ARG A 89 -8.78 -22.79 18.26
CA ARG A 89 -8.85 -21.83 19.36
C ARG A 89 -7.58 -20.97 19.40
N PRO A 90 -7.68 -19.63 19.29
CA PRO A 90 -6.58 -18.72 19.59
C PRO A 90 -6.20 -18.80 21.08
N GLU A 91 -4.94 -18.56 21.41
CA GLU A 91 -4.50 -18.52 22.81
C GLU A 91 -4.83 -17.18 23.46
N LYS A 92 -4.69 -16.10 22.69
CA LYS A 92 -4.83 -14.74 23.19
C LYS A 92 -5.78 -13.91 22.32
N MET A 93 -6.29 -12.83 22.87
CA MET A 93 -7.01 -11.82 22.11
C MET A 93 -6.86 -10.44 22.75
N VAL A 94 -7.06 -9.41 21.95
CA VAL A 94 -7.14 -8.03 22.45
C VAL A 94 -8.61 -7.60 22.37
N PRO A 95 -9.29 -7.26 23.47
CA PRO A 95 -10.70 -6.87 23.41
C PRO A 95 -10.87 -5.50 22.72
N PHE A 96 -12.03 -5.28 22.07
CA PHE A 96 -12.40 -3.94 21.60
C PHE A 96 -12.44 -2.98 22.78
N ILE A 97 -11.76 -1.83 22.67
CA ILE A 97 -11.83 -0.75 23.66
C ILE A 97 -12.59 0.45 23.06
N LYS A 98 -12.34 0.75 21.80
CA LYS A 98 -13.02 1.82 21.06
C LYS A 98 -14.36 1.33 20.53
N THR A 99 -15.39 2.12 20.79
CA THR A 99 -16.74 1.86 20.28
C THR A 99 -16.84 2.21 18.81
N LYS A 100 -17.96 1.79 18.19
CA LYS A 100 -18.26 2.17 16.80
C LYS A 100 -18.37 3.68 16.66
N GLU A 101 -18.93 4.35 17.66
CA GLU A 101 -19.13 5.80 17.72
C GLU A 101 -17.79 6.54 17.80
N ASP A 102 -16.87 6.09 18.67
CA ASP A 102 -15.51 6.61 18.75
C ASP A 102 -14.80 6.55 17.38
N CYS A 103 -14.94 5.42 16.69
CA CYS A 103 -14.33 5.21 15.38
C CYS A 103 -14.92 6.15 14.31
N LYS A 104 -16.23 6.41 14.33
CA LYS A 104 -16.85 7.39 13.43
C LYS A 104 -16.28 8.79 13.66
N GLU A 105 -16.04 9.18 14.91
CA GLU A 105 -15.47 10.49 15.25
C GLU A 105 -14.01 10.63 14.81
N ILE A 106 -13.18 9.62 15.11
CA ILE A 106 -11.79 9.55 14.66
C ILE A 106 -11.72 9.66 13.14
N TYR A 107 -12.55 8.88 12.44
CA TYR A 107 -12.63 8.90 10.98
C TYR A 107 -13.02 10.27 10.44
N ARG A 108 -14.09 10.89 10.97
CA ARG A 108 -14.53 12.23 10.55
C ARG A 108 -13.44 13.28 10.74
N LYS A 109 -12.73 13.25 11.87
CA LYS A 109 -11.65 14.19 12.17
C LYS A 109 -10.49 14.06 11.16
N GLN A 110 -10.12 12.84 10.80
CA GLN A 110 -9.02 12.60 9.86
C GLN A 110 -9.44 12.92 8.42
N ILE A 111 -10.55 12.38 7.94
CA ILE A 111 -11.04 12.59 6.57
C ILE A 111 -11.48 14.04 6.32
N GLY A 112 -11.91 14.75 7.38
CA GLY A 112 -12.21 16.18 7.33
C GLY A 112 -11.03 17.05 6.87
N ARG A 113 -9.78 16.59 7.07
CA ARG A 113 -8.56 17.30 6.64
C ARG A 113 -8.32 17.23 5.13
N PHE A 114 -9.03 16.35 4.43
CA PHE A 114 -8.88 16.15 3.00
C PHE A 114 -10.06 16.78 2.25
N PRO A 115 -9.90 17.98 1.67
CA PRO A 115 -11.01 18.71 1.06
C PRO A 115 -11.57 17.98 -0.18
N PHE A 116 -10.71 17.27 -0.91
CA PHE A 116 -11.07 16.60 -2.16
C PHE A 116 -11.59 15.18 -1.99
N ALA A 117 -11.77 14.68 -0.77
CA ALA A 117 -12.39 13.38 -0.56
C ALA A 117 -13.86 13.38 -1.04
N PRO A 118 -14.34 12.26 -1.64
CA PRO A 118 -15.74 12.07 -2.02
C PRO A 118 -16.71 12.42 -0.90
N SER A 119 -17.83 13.05 -1.26
CA SER A 119 -18.84 13.48 -0.27
C SER A 119 -19.50 12.29 0.44
N GLU A 120 -19.60 11.16 -0.24
CA GLU A 120 -20.17 9.91 0.27
C GLU A 120 -19.37 9.39 1.48
N LEU A 121 -18.04 9.52 1.45
CA LEU A 121 -17.17 9.14 2.57
C LEU A 121 -17.37 10.04 3.80
N LYS A 122 -17.85 11.28 3.60
CA LYS A 122 -18.12 12.22 4.69
C LYS A 122 -19.56 12.10 5.22
N ASN A 123 -20.42 11.32 4.56
CA ASN A 123 -21.83 11.19 4.93
C ASN A 123 -21.98 10.36 6.22
N ALA A 124 -22.66 10.93 7.23
CA ALA A 124 -22.91 10.28 8.50
C ALA A 124 -23.64 8.92 8.38
N ASP A 125 -24.59 8.79 7.46
CA ASP A 125 -25.33 7.54 7.24
C ASP A 125 -24.42 6.44 6.70
N TYR A 126 -23.44 6.82 5.88
CA TYR A 126 -22.47 5.88 5.34
C TYR A 126 -21.56 5.32 6.43
N LEU A 127 -21.20 6.15 7.42
CA LEU A 127 -20.39 5.74 8.55
C LEU A 127 -21.11 4.76 9.49
N ASN A 128 -22.43 4.59 9.39
CA ASN A 128 -23.12 3.52 10.11
C ASN A 128 -22.78 2.12 9.58
N ARG A 129 -22.09 2.02 8.43
CA ARG A 129 -21.64 0.76 7.85
C ARG A 129 -20.32 0.23 8.42
N PHE A 130 -19.71 0.89 9.41
CA PHE A 130 -18.56 0.32 10.12
C PHE A 130 -18.92 -1.05 10.71
N VAL A 131 -18.10 -2.05 10.42
CA VAL A 131 -18.20 -3.42 10.91
C VAL A 131 -17.03 -3.69 11.84
N GLY A 132 -17.30 -4.21 13.03
CA GLY A 132 -16.26 -4.63 13.97
C GLY A 132 -15.86 -6.07 13.69
N VAL A 133 -14.57 -6.29 13.47
CA VAL A 133 -14.00 -7.59 13.07
C VAL A 133 -12.76 -7.87 13.90
N TYR A 134 -12.61 -9.11 14.33
CA TYR A 134 -11.39 -9.67 14.87
C TYR A 134 -10.53 -10.26 13.75
N VAL A 135 -9.38 -9.65 13.51
CA VAL A 135 -8.40 -10.12 12.52
C VAL A 135 -7.41 -11.07 13.22
N PRO A 136 -7.08 -12.23 12.63
CA PRO A 136 -6.11 -13.15 13.22
C PRO A 136 -4.69 -12.64 13.02
N TYR A 137 -3.87 -12.80 14.05
CA TYR A 137 -2.45 -12.45 14.09
C TYR A 137 -1.62 -13.62 14.64
N TRP A 138 -0.41 -13.77 14.12
CA TRP A 138 0.65 -14.57 14.70
C TRP A 138 1.46 -13.71 15.68
N LEU A 139 1.68 -14.23 16.88
CA LEU A 139 2.51 -13.63 17.91
C LEU A 139 3.80 -14.41 18.04
N TYR A 140 4.92 -13.76 17.78
CA TYR A 140 6.25 -14.32 17.89
C TYR A 140 6.91 -13.82 19.16
N ASP A 141 7.31 -14.77 20.00
CA ASP A 141 8.23 -14.52 21.09
C ASP A 141 9.62 -14.96 20.60
N THR A 142 10.62 -14.09 20.68
CA THR A 142 11.96 -14.35 20.17
C THR A 142 13.04 -13.88 21.13
N LYS A 143 14.14 -14.63 21.16
CA LYS A 143 15.32 -14.31 21.97
C LYS A 143 16.55 -14.22 21.06
N PRO A 144 17.27 -13.08 21.05
CA PRO A 144 18.56 -13.00 20.38
C PRO A 144 19.58 -13.93 21.07
N PRO A 145 20.66 -14.31 20.36
CA PRO A 145 21.73 -15.11 20.93
C PRO A 145 22.38 -14.37 22.10
N GLN A 146 22.60 -15.09 23.19
CA GLN A 146 23.13 -14.54 24.43
C GLN A 146 24.55 -13.97 24.27
N SER A 147 25.37 -14.55 23.39
CA SER A 147 26.73 -14.08 23.15
C SER A 147 26.91 -13.67 21.69
N ILE A 148 27.43 -12.48 21.47
CA ILE A 148 27.74 -11.95 20.15
C ILE A 148 29.22 -11.64 20.00
N ALA A 149 29.72 -11.82 18.78
CA ALA A 149 31.07 -11.43 18.39
C ALA A 149 30.99 -10.61 17.10
N LEU A 150 31.48 -9.37 17.18
CA LEU A 150 31.45 -8.37 16.12
C LEU A 150 32.88 -7.93 15.77
N ALA A 151 33.07 -7.48 14.52
CA ALA A 151 34.33 -6.91 14.07
C ALA A 151 34.30 -5.38 14.15
N GLY A 152 35.37 -4.79 14.68
CA GLY A 152 35.61 -3.34 14.68
C GLY A 152 36.89 -3.00 13.92
N GLU A 153 36.92 -1.84 13.27
CA GLU A 153 38.13 -1.32 12.64
C GLU A 153 38.27 0.17 12.95
N GLN A 154 39.41 0.56 13.52
CA GLN A 154 39.74 1.95 13.77
C GLN A 154 40.93 2.35 12.91
N THR A 155 40.78 3.44 12.15
CA THR A 155 41.89 4.03 11.40
C THR A 155 42.40 5.25 12.13
N SER A 156 43.69 5.26 12.48
CA SER A 156 44.35 6.42 13.10
C SER A 156 45.55 6.87 12.26
N ARG A 157 45.81 8.17 12.21
CA ARG A 157 46.95 8.74 11.49
C ARG A 157 47.95 9.31 12.48
N VAL A 158 49.18 8.82 12.43
CA VAL A 158 50.31 9.32 13.23
C VAL A 158 51.43 9.72 12.27
N GLY A 159 51.59 11.02 12.03
CA GLY A 159 52.51 11.56 11.04
C GLY A 159 52.11 11.17 9.60
N ASP A 160 53.02 10.48 8.91
CA ASP A 160 52.82 9.97 7.54
C ASP A 160 52.29 8.53 7.48
N TYR A 161 52.11 7.88 8.63
CA TYR A 161 51.60 6.51 8.71
C TYR A 161 50.10 6.50 8.99
N ILE A 162 49.39 5.61 8.29
CA ILE A 162 47.99 5.26 8.55
C ILE A 162 48.01 3.88 9.22
N TYR A 163 47.50 3.81 10.45
CA TYR A 163 47.36 2.58 11.21
C TYR A 163 45.93 2.05 11.08
N HIS A 164 45.80 0.75 10.83
CA HIS A 164 44.53 0.02 10.79
C HIS A 164 44.48 -0.95 11.96
N ASP A 165 43.70 -0.61 12.99
CA ASP A 165 43.54 -1.44 14.18
C ASP A 165 42.28 -2.28 14.04
N HIS A 166 42.44 -3.60 14.07
CA HIS A 166 41.33 -4.56 13.99
C HIS A 166 40.97 -5.09 15.38
N TYR A 167 39.70 -4.93 15.76
CA TYR A 167 39.16 -5.38 17.05
C TYR A 167 38.15 -6.50 16.87
N ARG A 168 38.13 -7.42 17.84
CA ARG A 168 37.05 -8.38 18.03
C ARG A 168 36.25 -7.97 19.25
N ILE A 169 35.07 -7.41 19.03
CA ILE A 169 34.18 -6.93 20.07
C ILE A 169 33.28 -8.10 20.48
N THR A 170 33.43 -8.58 21.70
CA THR A 170 32.56 -9.62 22.27
C THR A 170 31.64 -9.00 23.32
N GLY A 171 30.37 -9.41 23.32
CA GLY A 171 29.40 -8.91 24.28
C GLY A 171 28.35 -9.96 24.59
N GLU A 172 27.75 -9.83 25.77
CA GLU A 172 26.56 -10.58 26.14
C GLU A 172 25.32 -9.71 25.93
N ILE A 173 24.29 -10.29 25.31
CA ILE A 173 23.00 -9.67 25.11
C ILE A 173 22.00 -10.38 26.01
N ASP A 174 21.43 -9.64 26.95
CA ASP A 174 20.25 -10.06 27.69
C ASP A 174 19.06 -9.24 27.19
N ALA A 175 18.28 -9.84 26.27
CA ALA A 175 17.09 -9.24 25.72
C ALA A 175 16.05 -10.31 25.41
N SER A 176 14.78 -9.94 25.56
CA SER A 176 13.64 -10.74 25.13
C SER A 176 12.65 -9.85 24.39
N TYR A 177 12.07 -10.38 23.31
CA TYR A 177 11.04 -9.71 22.55
C TYR A 177 9.79 -10.59 22.62
N GLU A 178 8.70 -10.01 23.11
CA GLU A 178 7.45 -10.73 23.33
C GLU A 178 6.32 -10.07 22.55
N GLY A 179 5.48 -10.89 21.93
CA GLY A 179 4.27 -10.41 21.26
C GLY A 179 4.51 -9.61 19.99
N LEU A 180 5.59 -9.88 19.24
CA LEU A 180 5.75 -9.34 17.89
C LEU A 180 4.64 -9.91 17.00
N SER A 181 3.83 -9.03 16.39
CA SER A 181 2.58 -9.44 15.75
C SER A 181 2.57 -9.20 14.25
N PHE A 182 2.24 -10.24 13.47
CA PHE A 182 2.01 -10.17 12.02
C PHE A 182 0.62 -10.72 11.73
N ASP A 183 -0.12 -10.14 10.77
CA ASP A 183 -1.44 -10.65 10.45
C ASP A 183 -1.36 -12.03 9.78
N ALA A 184 -2.41 -12.80 9.99
CA ALA A 184 -2.49 -14.19 9.55
C ALA A 184 -3.55 -14.39 8.45
N SER A 185 -4.01 -13.31 7.81
CA SER A 185 -5.06 -13.32 6.79
C SER A 185 -4.55 -12.77 5.47
N SER A 186 -4.49 -13.60 4.44
CA SER A 186 -4.12 -13.22 3.07
C SER A 186 -5.14 -12.29 2.40
N SER A 187 -6.30 -12.14 3.03
CA SER A 187 -7.38 -11.25 2.58
C SER A 187 -7.23 -9.85 3.16
N PHE A 188 -6.49 -9.73 4.26
CA PHE A 188 -6.11 -8.48 4.86
C PHE A 188 -4.78 -8.03 4.25
N ASP A 189 -4.69 -6.77 3.86
CA ASP A 189 -3.53 -6.28 3.13
C ASP A 189 -2.47 -5.76 4.11
N ASP A 190 -1.23 -6.23 3.93
CA ASP A 190 -0.08 -5.90 4.79
C ASP A 190 0.09 -4.38 4.99
N HIS A 191 -0.03 -3.56 3.94
CA HIS A 191 0.08 -2.10 4.05
C HIS A 191 -1.02 -1.48 4.92
N ILE A 192 -2.22 -2.07 4.97
CA ILE A 192 -3.28 -1.63 5.89
C ILE A 192 -2.98 -2.11 7.31
N SER A 193 -2.54 -3.36 7.47
CA SER A 193 -2.17 -3.99 8.74
C SER A 193 -1.09 -3.19 9.47
N GLU A 194 0.02 -2.90 8.77
CA GLU A 194 1.12 -2.06 9.26
C GLU A 194 0.66 -0.63 9.55
N GLY A 195 -0.24 -0.10 8.71
CA GLY A 195 -0.81 1.24 8.87
C GLY A 195 -1.54 1.42 10.20
N ILE A 196 -2.23 0.39 10.70
CA ILE A 196 -3.00 0.43 11.95
C ILE A 196 -2.21 -0.06 13.19
N ALA A 197 -1.06 -0.70 13.00
CA ALA A 197 -0.14 -1.10 14.05
C ALA A 197 0.53 0.13 14.75
N PRO A 198 1.04 0.02 15.98
CA PRO A 198 1.07 -1.17 16.84
C PRO A 198 -0.22 -1.38 17.64
N PHE A 199 -0.47 -2.63 18.04
CA PHE A 199 -1.47 -2.98 19.04
C PHE A 199 -0.80 -3.09 20.42
N PRO A 200 -1.39 -2.54 21.49
CA PRO A 200 -0.79 -2.60 22.81
C PRO A 200 -0.90 -4.02 23.38
N VAL A 201 0.25 -4.69 23.48
CA VAL A 201 0.36 -6.07 23.97
C VAL A 201 -0.08 -6.18 25.44
N GLU A 202 0.01 -5.09 26.21
CA GLU A 202 -0.39 -5.04 27.62
C GLU A 202 -1.91 -5.17 27.82
N LYS A 203 -2.69 -4.96 26.76
CA LYS A 203 -4.16 -5.12 26.76
C LYS A 203 -4.61 -6.52 26.36
N MET A 204 -3.67 -7.40 26.07
CA MET A 204 -3.95 -8.76 25.65
C MET A 204 -4.48 -9.61 26.81
N LYS A 205 -5.52 -10.39 26.54
CA LYS A 205 -6.17 -11.28 27.50
C LYS A 205 -6.26 -12.71 26.95
N PRO A 206 -6.46 -13.73 27.80
CA PRO A 206 -6.78 -15.08 27.34
C PRO A 206 -8.03 -15.05 26.45
N PHE A 207 -7.99 -15.78 25.35
CA PHE A 207 -9.12 -15.85 24.42
C PHE A 207 -10.35 -16.44 25.09
N THR A 208 -11.53 -15.89 24.78
CA THR A 208 -12.82 -16.44 25.19
C THR A 208 -13.85 -16.20 24.09
N PRO A 209 -14.55 -17.25 23.59
CA PRO A 209 -15.51 -17.10 22.49
C PRO A 209 -16.68 -16.15 22.78
N ALA A 210 -16.99 -15.89 24.07
CA ALA A 210 -18.00 -14.90 24.46
C ALA A 210 -17.67 -13.50 23.94
N MET A 211 -16.39 -13.12 23.89
CA MET A 211 -15.98 -11.79 23.41
C MET A 211 -16.20 -11.61 21.89
N LEU A 212 -16.39 -12.69 21.12
CA LEU A 212 -16.78 -12.63 19.70
C LEU A 212 -18.27 -12.29 19.52
N CYS A 213 -19.08 -12.32 20.57
CA CYS A 213 -20.51 -12.07 20.44
C CYS A 213 -20.78 -10.62 20.06
N GLY A 214 -21.40 -10.43 18.88
CA GLY A 214 -21.66 -9.11 18.30
C GLY A 214 -20.53 -8.58 17.41
N PHE A 215 -19.49 -9.39 17.17
CA PHE A 215 -18.38 -9.09 16.27
C PHE A 215 -18.16 -10.27 15.31
N TYR A 216 -17.55 -9.98 14.16
CA TYR A 216 -17.03 -11.03 13.29
C TYR A 216 -15.59 -11.35 13.64
N ALA A 217 -15.12 -12.47 13.12
CA ALA A 217 -13.72 -12.79 13.05
C ALA A 217 -13.38 -13.33 11.65
N ASP A 218 -12.14 -13.08 11.23
CA ASP A 218 -11.56 -13.60 10.00
C ASP A 218 -10.74 -14.88 10.29
N THR A 219 -10.57 -15.71 9.26
CA THR A 219 -9.86 -16.99 9.33
C THR A 219 -8.37 -16.80 9.11
N ALA A 220 -7.56 -17.54 9.86
CA ALA A 220 -6.12 -17.58 9.65
C ALA A 220 -5.79 -18.55 8.49
N ASP A 221 -5.42 -18.01 7.33
CA ASP A 221 -5.07 -18.77 6.13
C ASP A 221 -3.59 -18.64 5.73
N VAL A 222 -2.82 -17.78 6.41
CA VAL A 222 -1.36 -17.62 6.22
C VAL A 222 -0.57 -18.46 7.22
N SER A 223 0.48 -19.13 6.75
CA SER A 223 1.38 -19.93 7.58
C SER A 223 2.21 -19.06 8.54
N ALA A 224 2.34 -19.51 9.79
CA ALA A 224 3.20 -18.89 10.79
C ALA A 224 4.70 -18.85 10.40
N GLN A 225 5.15 -19.72 9.51
CA GLN A 225 6.56 -19.77 9.10
C GLN A 225 6.93 -18.62 8.16
N LEU A 226 5.95 -17.97 7.53
CA LEU A 226 6.17 -16.95 6.50
C LEU A 226 6.98 -15.76 7.05
N TYR A 227 6.60 -15.27 8.23
CA TYR A 227 7.16 -14.05 8.82
C TYR A 227 8.34 -14.31 9.77
N GLU A 228 8.79 -15.56 9.94
CA GLU A 228 9.91 -15.86 10.86
C GLU A 228 11.20 -15.13 10.46
N GLY A 229 11.46 -15.02 9.15
CA GLY A 229 12.60 -14.25 8.63
C GLY A 229 12.47 -12.75 8.94
N ASP A 230 11.29 -12.18 8.72
CA ASP A 230 11.01 -10.76 8.97
C ASP A 230 11.11 -10.42 10.46
N VAL A 231 10.64 -11.32 11.34
CA VAL A 231 10.79 -11.22 12.79
C VAL A 231 12.27 -11.18 13.17
N LYS A 232 13.07 -12.12 12.67
CA LYS A 232 14.52 -12.16 12.96
C LYS A 232 15.22 -10.91 12.47
N SER A 233 14.89 -10.44 11.27
CA SER A 233 15.45 -9.23 10.69
C SER A 233 15.10 -7.99 11.51
N MET A 234 13.82 -7.81 11.86
CA MET A 234 13.35 -6.69 12.67
C MET A 234 14.02 -6.65 14.05
N VAL A 235 14.11 -7.80 14.74
CA VAL A 235 14.81 -7.87 16.03
C VAL A 235 16.31 -7.66 15.85
N GLY A 236 16.89 -8.19 14.77
CA GLY A 236 18.29 -8.02 14.44
C GLY A 236 18.65 -6.54 14.23
N GLU A 237 17.82 -5.81 13.49
CA GLU A 237 17.97 -4.37 13.27
C GLU A 237 17.84 -3.56 14.57
N ASP A 238 16.88 -3.87 15.45
CA ASP A 238 16.74 -3.17 16.74
C ASP A 238 17.94 -3.45 17.66
N VAL A 239 18.36 -4.71 17.75
CA VAL A 239 19.55 -5.12 18.53
C VAL A 239 20.79 -4.42 17.99
N LEU A 240 21.00 -4.44 16.67
CA LEU A 240 22.14 -3.76 16.04
C LEU A 240 22.08 -2.25 16.24
N GLY A 241 20.89 -1.65 16.16
CA GLY A 241 20.67 -0.23 16.44
C GLY A 241 21.02 0.15 17.87
N LYS A 242 20.70 -0.71 18.85
CA LYS A 242 21.09 -0.54 20.25
C LYS A 242 22.59 -0.70 20.46
N ILE A 243 23.21 -1.69 19.84
CA ILE A 243 24.68 -1.90 19.88
C ILE A 243 25.40 -0.69 19.28
N ARG A 244 24.96 -0.18 18.13
CA ARG A 244 25.58 1.01 17.49
C ARG A 244 25.51 2.26 18.36
N LYS A 245 24.50 2.37 19.24
CA LYS A 245 24.34 3.47 20.20
C LYS A 245 25.14 3.27 21.49
N ASP A 246 25.62 2.05 21.75
CA ASP A 246 26.47 1.78 22.91
C ASP A 246 27.81 2.50 22.75
N GLN A 247 28.25 3.15 23.83
CA GLN A 247 29.46 3.98 23.83
C GLN A 247 30.72 3.16 23.54
N THR A 248 30.76 1.90 23.98
CA THR A 248 31.90 1.00 23.81
C THR A 248 31.99 0.56 22.36
N ALA A 249 30.87 0.11 21.78
CA ALA A 249 30.81 -0.32 20.39
C ALA A 249 31.05 0.85 19.41
N HIS A 250 30.58 2.05 19.74
CA HIS A 250 30.84 3.27 18.97
C HIS A 250 32.32 3.70 19.06
N HIS A 251 32.97 3.53 20.23
CA HIS A 251 34.38 3.87 20.41
C HIS A 251 35.32 3.01 19.54
N TYR A 252 35.06 1.71 19.45
CA TYR A 252 35.85 0.77 18.66
C TYR A 252 35.44 0.65 17.19
N CYS A 253 34.71 1.65 16.68
CA CYS A 253 34.31 1.78 15.27
C CYS A 253 33.86 0.44 14.67
N TYR A 254 32.71 -0.08 15.11
CA TYR A 254 32.09 -1.26 14.50
C TYR A 254 32.11 -1.13 12.96
N SER A 255 32.91 -1.95 12.28
CA SER A 255 33.06 -1.94 10.82
C SER A 255 32.21 -2.99 10.14
N GLY A 256 31.48 -3.79 10.93
CA GLY A 256 30.53 -4.75 10.39
C GLY A 256 29.47 -4.02 9.56
N THR A 257 29.35 -4.46 8.32
CA THR A 257 28.21 -4.08 7.50
C THR A 257 26.94 -4.67 8.12
N GLU A 258 25.78 -4.05 7.89
CA GLU A 258 24.49 -4.62 8.30
C GLU A 258 24.35 -6.07 7.83
N SER A 259 24.89 -6.38 6.64
CA SER A 259 25.01 -7.72 6.08
C SER A 259 25.85 -8.71 6.90
N ASP A 260 26.87 -8.28 7.64
CA ASP A 260 27.65 -9.17 8.50
C ASP A 260 26.83 -9.63 9.72
N PHE A 261 26.03 -8.73 10.28
CA PHE A 261 25.16 -9.06 11.41
C PHE A 261 24.03 -10.01 10.95
N GLN A 262 23.40 -9.70 9.82
CA GLN A 262 22.34 -10.51 9.21
C GLN A 262 22.81 -11.92 8.80
N THR A 263 24.08 -12.09 8.41
CA THR A 263 24.60 -13.40 7.96
C THR A 263 25.17 -14.26 9.08
N LYS A 264 25.68 -13.64 10.16
CA LYS A 264 26.38 -14.37 11.23
C LYS A 264 25.60 -14.47 12.52
N VAL A 265 24.79 -13.47 12.88
CA VAL A 265 24.17 -13.34 14.21
C VAL A 265 22.68 -13.60 14.13
N GLU A 266 21.98 -12.96 13.19
CA GLU A 266 20.52 -13.13 12.96
C GLU A 266 20.05 -14.60 12.77
N PRO A 267 20.78 -15.47 12.04
CA PRO A 267 20.34 -16.85 11.84
C PRO A 267 20.31 -17.67 13.13
N GLN A 268 21.06 -17.24 14.16
CA GLN A 268 21.13 -17.90 15.47
C GLN A 268 19.94 -17.55 16.38
N PHE A 269 19.02 -16.69 15.92
CA PHE A 269 17.88 -16.27 16.73
C PHE A 269 16.91 -17.43 16.87
N GLU A 270 16.50 -17.68 18.11
CA GLU A 270 15.55 -18.73 18.45
C GLU A 270 14.15 -18.14 18.57
N ILE A 271 13.20 -18.77 17.87
CA ILE A 271 11.76 -18.49 17.99
C ILE A 271 11.16 -19.67 18.77
N PRO A 272 11.11 -19.60 20.10
CA PRO A 272 10.65 -20.72 20.94
C PRO A 272 9.17 -21.06 20.74
N SER A 273 8.32 -20.07 20.48
CA SER A 273 6.89 -20.29 20.34
C SER A 273 6.22 -19.24 19.44
N VAL A 274 5.29 -19.71 18.61
CA VAL A 274 4.38 -18.84 17.85
C VAL A 274 2.96 -19.09 18.34
N LYS A 275 2.28 -18.05 18.78
CA LYS A 275 0.93 -18.11 19.33
C LYS A 275 -0.06 -17.46 18.40
N ARG A 276 -1.30 -17.94 18.40
CA ARG A 276 -2.39 -17.31 17.63
C ARG A 276 -3.13 -16.30 18.49
N ALA A 277 -3.40 -15.13 17.95
CA ALA A 277 -4.24 -14.12 18.59
C ALA A 277 -5.27 -13.47 17.67
N LEU A 278 -6.28 -12.85 18.26
CA LEU A 278 -7.30 -12.07 17.56
C LEU A 278 -7.25 -10.60 17.96
N PHE A 279 -7.11 -9.70 16.99
CA PHE A 279 -6.99 -8.27 17.20
C PHE A 279 -8.23 -7.51 16.70
N PRO A 280 -8.73 -6.51 17.46
CA PRO A 280 -9.99 -5.85 17.18
C PRO A 280 -9.79 -4.70 16.18
N VAL A 281 -10.56 -4.73 15.10
CA VAL A 281 -10.45 -3.77 14.01
C VAL A 281 -11.84 -3.33 13.54
N TRP A 282 -11.99 -2.02 13.29
CA TRP A 282 -13.19 -1.47 12.68
C TRP A 282 -12.97 -1.23 11.19
N PHE A 283 -13.76 -1.90 10.36
CA PHE A 283 -13.69 -1.81 8.90
C PHE A 283 -14.85 -0.99 8.34
N LEU A 284 -14.53 -0.09 7.42
CA LEU A 284 -15.47 0.57 6.54
C LEU A 284 -15.04 0.35 5.09
N THR A 285 -15.98 -0.15 4.28
CA THR A 285 -15.70 -0.51 2.89
C THR A 285 -16.51 0.37 1.96
N TYR A 286 -15.80 1.22 1.21
CA TYR A 286 -16.37 2.09 0.20
C TYR A 286 -16.26 1.47 -1.18
N ARG A 287 -17.40 1.06 -1.74
CA ARG A 287 -17.45 0.49 -3.08
C ARG A 287 -17.89 1.52 -4.12
N LYS A 288 -17.11 1.64 -5.19
CA LYS A 288 -17.45 2.41 -6.40
C LYS A 288 -17.19 1.53 -7.63
N LYS A 289 -18.26 1.11 -8.30
CA LYS A 289 -18.22 0.17 -9.44
C LYS A 289 -17.57 -1.19 -9.06
N ASP A 290 -16.47 -1.52 -9.72
CA ASP A 290 -15.64 -2.72 -9.60
C ASP A 290 -14.42 -2.52 -8.67
N ARG A 291 -14.33 -1.37 -8.00
CA ARG A 291 -13.27 -1.08 -7.03
C ARG A 291 -13.80 -0.76 -5.65
N VAL A 292 -12.97 -1.03 -4.64
CA VAL A 292 -13.25 -0.80 -3.22
C VAL A 292 -12.12 0.00 -2.57
N ALA A 293 -12.46 0.87 -1.64
CA ALA A 293 -11.54 1.58 -0.78
C ALA A 293 -11.82 1.19 0.67
N TYR A 294 -10.79 0.84 1.42
CA TYR A 294 -10.93 0.46 2.83
C TYR A 294 -10.55 1.62 3.74
N ALA A 295 -11.29 1.79 4.82
CA ALA A 295 -10.89 2.58 5.97
C ALA A 295 -10.95 1.70 7.20
N VAL A 296 -9.80 1.57 7.85
CA VAL A 296 -9.56 0.59 8.90
C VAL A 296 -9.03 1.30 10.13
N VAL A 297 -9.74 1.15 11.25
CA VAL A 297 -9.38 1.78 12.52
C VAL A 297 -9.01 0.70 13.53
N ASN A 298 -7.86 0.87 14.16
CA ASN A 298 -7.44 0.05 15.29
C ASN A 298 -8.45 0.18 16.44
N GLY A 299 -9.07 -0.94 16.83
CA GLY A 299 -10.12 -1.00 17.86
C GLY A 299 -9.64 -0.71 19.29
N VAL A 300 -8.35 -0.45 19.49
CA VAL A 300 -7.77 -0.07 20.77
C VAL A 300 -7.18 1.33 20.73
N THR A 301 -6.22 1.57 19.84
CA THR A 301 -5.47 2.83 19.78
C THR A 301 -6.22 3.92 19.03
N GLY A 302 -7.14 3.55 18.12
CA GLY A 302 -7.82 4.48 17.23
C GLY A 302 -6.95 4.94 16.05
N LYS A 303 -5.78 4.33 15.79
CA LYS A 303 -4.98 4.62 14.59
C LYS A 303 -5.78 4.23 13.34
N LEU A 304 -5.83 5.13 12.34
CA LEU A 304 -6.59 4.97 11.10
C LEU A 304 -5.63 4.76 9.92
N ALA A 305 -5.87 3.71 9.14
CA ALA A 305 -5.35 3.55 7.79
C ALA A 305 -6.53 3.62 6.80
N ALA A 306 -6.44 4.46 5.78
CA ALA A 306 -7.52 4.63 4.82
C ALA A 306 -7.03 4.83 3.40
N ASP A 307 -7.62 4.07 2.48
CA ASP A 307 -7.58 4.29 1.04
C ASP A 307 -8.50 5.48 0.71
N LEU A 308 -7.91 6.59 0.24
CA LEU A 308 -8.63 7.84 0.02
C LEU A 308 -8.63 8.26 -1.45
N PRO A 309 -9.65 7.88 -2.23
CA PRO A 309 -9.83 8.41 -3.57
C PRO A 309 -10.17 9.91 -3.54
N ILE A 310 -9.92 10.57 -4.66
CA ILE A 310 -10.19 11.99 -4.89
C ILE A 310 -11.46 12.15 -5.75
N ASP A 311 -12.29 13.11 -5.38
CA ASP A 311 -13.38 13.60 -6.21
C ASP A 311 -12.81 14.46 -7.36
N GLU A 312 -12.74 13.85 -8.55
CA GLU A 312 -12.21 14.44 -9.78
C GLU A 312 -12.79 15.83 -10.06
N LYS A 313 -14.09 16.02 -9.86
CA LYS A 313 -14.76 17.30 -10.17
C LYS A 313 -14.34 18.39 -9.19
N LYS A 314 -14.34 18.08 -7.88
CA LYS A 314 -13.94 19.04 -6.84
C LYS A 314 -12.48 19.45 -7.01
N TYR A 315 -11.61 18.48 -7.33
CA TYR A 315 -10.19 18.77 -7.55
C TYR A 315 -9.98 19.68 -8.78
N MET A 316 -10.60 19.36 -9.92
CA MET A 316 -10.44 20.16 -11.14
C MET A 316 -10.97 21.58 -11.00
N ILE A 317 -12.14 21.77 -10.37
CA ILE A 317 -12.71 23.10 -10.13
C ILE A 317 -11.81 23.89 -9.17
N SER A 318 -11.37 23.27 -8.07
CA SER A 318 -10.48 23.93 -7.10
C SER A 318 -9.14 24.31 -7.72
N SER A 319 -8.57 23.45 -8.57
CA SER A 319 -7.33 23.73 -9.29
C SER A 319 -7.50 24.92 -10.24
N LEU A 320 -8.61 24.98 -10.98
CA LEU A 320 -8.91 26.11 -11.87
C LEU A 320 -9.08 27.42 -11.10
N LEU A 321 -9.76 27.40 -9.95
CA LEU A 321 -9.91 28.57 -9.08
C LEU A 321 -8.57 29.04 -8.51
N MET A 322 -7.70 28.11 -8.09
CA MET A 322 -6.36 28.41 -7.58
C MET A 322 -5.42 28.94 -8.67
N ALA A 323 -5.66 28.59 -9.94
CA ALA A 323 -4.85 29.07 -11.05
C ALA A 323 -5.01 30.59 -11.29
N ILE A 324 -6.16 31.18 -10.98
CA ILE A 324 -6.44 32.61 -11.18
C ILE A 324 -5.50 33.52 -10.36
N PRO A 325 -5.39 33.39 -9.01
CA PRO A 325 -4.47 34.22 -8.24
C PRO A 325 -3.01 33.97 -8.59
N ILE A 326 -2.64 32.72 -8.91
CA ILE A 326 -1.27 32.39 -9.37
C ILE A 326 -0.97 33.08 -10.69
N PHE A 327 -1.92 33.09 -11.63
CA PHE A 327 -1.79 33.77 -12.91
C PHE A 327 -1.59 35.29 -12.71
N ILE A 328 -2.40 35.91 -11.84
CA ILE A 328 -2.26 37.34 -11.51
C ILE A 328 -0.89 37.62 -10.89
N LEU A 329 -0.45 36.81 -9.92
CA LEU A 329 0.85 36.93 -9.27
C LEU A 329 2.00 36.80 -10.28
N LEU A 330 1.95 35.81 -11.16
CA LEU A 330 2.98 35.59 -12.17
C LEU A 330 3.03 36.74 -13.18
N ASN A 331 1.89 37.35 -13.52
CA ASN A 331 1.85 38.49 -14.44
C ASN A 331 2.61 39.72 -13.91
N PHE A 332 2.71 39.90 -12.58
CA PHE A 332 3.48 41.00 -11.98
C PHE A 332 4.99 40.87 -12.15
N PHE A 333 5.52 39.65 -12.26
CA PHE A 333 6.98 39.40 -12.29
C PHE A 333 7.48 38.81 -13.61
N LEU A 334 6.58 38.29 -14.45
CA LEU A 334 6.94 37.43 -15.56
C LEU A 334 6.22 37.86 -16.84
N VAL A 335 6.95 38.48 -17.75
CA VAL A 335 6.49 38.81 -19.10
C VAL A 335 6.86 37.66 -20.05
N LEU A 336 5.86 36.89 -20.49
CA LEU A 336 6.06 35.79 -21.43
C LEU A 336 5.88 36.28 -22.86
N THR A 337 6.91 36.11 -23.70
CA THR A 337 6.78 36.27 -25.15
C THR A 337 6.13 35.02 -25.75
N PRO A 338 5.49 35.09 -26.94
CA PRO A 338 4.88 33.92 -27.57
C PRO A 338 5.84 32.74 -27.72
N GLN A 339 7.11 33.03 -27.99
CA GLN A 339 8.17 32.04 -28.16
C GLN A 339 8.57 31.38 -26.84
N THR A 340 8.66 32.14 -25.74
CA THR A 340 8.96 31.56 -24.41
C THR A 340 7.77 30.79 -23.85
N LEU A 341 6.54 31.24 -24.10
CA LEU A 341 5.34 30.50 -23.74
C LEU A 341 5.32 29.13 -24.43
N LEU A 342 5.51 29.10 -25.75
CA LEU A 342 5.49 27.84 -26.50
C LEU A 342 6.63 26.89 -26.07
N SER A 343 7.81 27.42 -25.70
CA SER A 343 8.94 26.59 -25.25
C SER A 343 8.74 25.96 -23.87
N LEU A 344 7.95 26.58 -22.98
CA LEU A 344 7.61 26.03 -21.68
C LEU A 344 6.60 24.86 -21.78
N THR A 345 5.70 24.88 -22.77
CA THR A 345 4.64 23.87 -22.85
C THR A 345 5.12 22.43 -23.07
N PRO A 346 6.13 22.11 -23.92
CA PRO A 346 6.71 20.77 -24.00
C PRO A 346 7.31 20.27 -22.69
N VAL A 347 7.91 21.15 -21.88
CA VAL A 347 8.51 20.75 -20.59
C VAL A 347 7.44 20.35 -19.60
N LEU A 348 6.39 21.15 -19.47
CA LEU A 348 5.23 20.80 -18.64
C LEU A 348 4.57 19.50 -19.11
N ALA A 349 4.46 19.30 -20.43
CA ALA A 349 3.95 18.06 -21.00
C ALA A 349 4.83 16.85 -20.66
N LEU A 350 6.15 16.97 -20.71
CA LEU A 350 7.06 15.89 -20.34
C LEU A 350 7.00 15.56 -18.85
N ILE A 351 6.92 16.57 -17.97
CA ILE A 351 6.72 16.35 -16.53
C ILE A 351 5.41 15.61 -16.29
N ALA A 352 4.33 16.04 -16.94
CA ALA A 352 3.02 15.39 -16.85
C ALA A 352 3.07 13.91 -17.28
N VAL A 353 3.72 13.61 -18.40
CA VAL A 353 3.89 12.24 -18.88
C VAL A 353 4.76 11.42 -17.94
N TRP A 354 5.82 12.01 -17.38
CA TRP A 354 6.69 11.33 -16.41
C TRP A 354 5.94 10.95 -15.13
N LEU A 355 5.14 11.88 -14.57
CA LEU A 355 4.27 11.61 -13.42
C LEU A 355 3.26 10.50 -13.75
N TYR A 356 2.59 10.56 -14.90
CA TYR A 356 1.66 9.53 -15.35
C TYR A 356 2.33 8.15 -15.46
N ALA A 357 3.55 8.09 -16.00
CA ALA A 357 4.30 6.83 -16.12
C ALA A 357 4.83 6.32 -14.78
N TRP A 358 5.10 7.19 -13.82
CA TRP A 358 5.41 6.81 -12.44
C TRP A 358 4.17 6.21 -11.76
N GLU A 359 3.03 6.88 -11.83
CA GLU A 359 1.77 6.40 -11.24
C GLU A 359 1.36 5.02 -11.76
N ILE A 360 1.45 4.80 -13.08
CA ILE A 360 1.16 3.49 -13.68
C ILE A 360 2.06 2.39 -13.13
N ARG A 361 3.34 2.68 -12.89
CA ARG A 361 4.26 1.67 -12.35
C ARG A 361 3.85 1.25 -10.94
N GLU A 362 3.48 2.21 -10.10
CA GLU A 362 3.00 1.94 -8.75
C GLU A 362 1.66 1.18 -8.77
N ILE A 363 0.74 1.53 -9.69
CA ILE A 363 -0.52 0.77 -9.88
C ILE A 363 -0.21 -0.69 -10.22
N VAL A 364 0.69 -0.93 -11.18
CA VAL A 364 1.02 -2.30 -11.60
C VAL A 364 1.65 -3.10 -10.45
N LYS A 365 2.53 -2.48 -9.64
CA LYS A 365 3.09 -3.16 -8.45
C LYS A 365 2.01 -3.50 -7.43
N ARG A 366 1.14 -2.53 -7.11
CA ARG A 366 0.06 -2.69 -6.12
C ARG A 366 -0.97 -3.72 -6.56
N GLU A 367 -1.41 -3.68 -7.82
CA GLU A 367 -2.36 -4.65 -8.37
C GLU A 367 -1.77 -6.05 -8.52
N ALA A 368 -0.46 -6.16 -8.77
CA ALA A 368 0.24 -7.44 -8.76
C ALA A 368 0.42 -8.01 -7.34
N ARG A 369 0.11 -7.24 -6.29
CA ARG A 369 0.27 -7.61 -4.87
C ARG A 369 1.66 -8.17 -4.56
N THR A 370 2.70 -7.61 -5.18
CA THR A 370 4.09 -8.10 -5.04
C THR A 370 4.73 -7.75 -3.71
N GLU A 371 4.10 -6.88 -2.94
CA GLU A 371 4.56 -6.47 -1.60
C GLU A 371 3.71 -7.11 -0.48
N ASP A 372 2.61 -7.79 -0.83
CA ASP A 372 1.75 -8.52 0.11
C ASP A 372 2.27 -9.96 0.21
N ALA A 373 2.97 -10.27 1.30
CA ALA A 373 3.61 -11.56 1.51
C ALA A 373 2.56 -12.64 1.79
N GLY A 374 1.55 -12.31 2.59
CA GLY A 374 0.45 -13.21 2.94
C GLY A 374 -0.31 -13.70 1.71
N TYR A 375 -0.71 -12.79 0.83
CA TYR A 375 -1.36 -13.12 -0.43
C TYR A 375 -0.47 -13.92 -1.39
N GLN A 376 0.81 -13.55 -1.50
CA GLN A 376 1.73 -14.24 -2.38
C GLN A 376 1.99 -15.68 -1.96
N SER A 377 2.12 -15.95 -0.66
CA SER A 377 2.34 -17.31 -0.14
C SER A 377 1.27 -18.29 -0.61
N LEU A 378 -0.01 -17.92 -0.44
CA LEU A 378 -1.15 -18.73 -0.87
C LEU A 378 -1.22 -18.88 -2.39
N SER A 379 -0.90 -17.82 -3.14
CA SER A 379 -0.88 -17.87 -4.61
C SER A 379 0.25 -18.75 -5.15
N HIS A 380 1.40 -18.79 -4.46
CA HIS A 380 2.54 -19.61 -4.82
C HIS A 380 2.23 -21.08 -4.54
N ASP A 381 1.67 -21.38 -3.38
CA ASP A 381 1.25 -22.74 -3.02
C ASP A 381 0.20 -23.28 -4.00
N LEU A 382 -0.77 -22.45 -4.38
CA LEU A 382 -1.76 -22.82 -5.40
C LEU A 382 -1.11 -23.07 -6.77
N ASN A 383 -0.18 -22.20 -7.19
CA ASN A 383 0.52 -22.35 -8.46
C ASN A 383 1.48 -23.55 -8.47
N GLU A 384 2.15 -23.85 -7.35
CA GLU A 384 2.97 -25.07 -7.21
C GLU A 384 2.09 -26.31 -7.25
N THR A 385 0.94 -26.30 -6.58
CA THR A 385 -0.03 -27.39 -6.61
C THR A 385 -0.52 -27.63 -8.04
N ILE A 386 -0.93 -26.59 -8.75
CA ILE A 386 -1.33 -26.65 -10.17
C ILE A 386 -0.16 -27.14 -11.04
N GLN A 387 1.05 -26.61 -10.85
CA GLN A 387 2.23 -27.02 -11.60
C GLN A 387 2.66 -28.45 -11.30
N MET A 388 2.47 -28.96 -10.08
CA MET A 388 2.70 -30.37 -9.74
C MET A 388 1.66 -31.26 -10.43
N HIS A 389 0.39 -30.87 -10.42
CA HIS A 389 -0.68 -31.56 -11.17
C HIS A 389 -0.47 -31.49 -12.70
N GLU A 390 0.09 -30.40 -13.23
CA GLU A 390 0.41 -30.23 -14.65
C GLU A 390 1.74 -30.91 -15.05
N LYS A 391 2.75 -30.94 -14.17
CA LYS A 391 4.02 -31.69 -14.37
C LYS A 391 3.78 -33.19 -14.41
N SER A 392 2.78 -33.70 -13.70
CA SER A 392 2.31 -35.08 -13.85
C SER A 392 1.74 -35.36 -15.25
N ARG A 393 1.46 -34.35 -16.07
CA ARG A 393 0.92 -34.49 -17.44
C ARG A 393 1.86 -34.06 -18.56
N ARG A 394 2.89 -33.25 -18.34
CA ARG A 394 3.84 -32.88 -19.41
C ARG A 394 5.25 -32.67 -18.87
N SER A 395 6.13 -33.62 -19.19
CA SER A 395 7.58 -33.43 -19.15
C SER A 395 8.06 -32.75 -20.43
N GLY A 396 8.52 -31.50 -20.32
CA GLY A 396 9.30 -30.86 -21.38
C GLY A 396 9.20 -29.33 -21.40
N LEU A 397 10.36 -28.67 -21.45
CA LEU A 397 10.61 -27.24 -21.74
C LEU A 397 10.59 -26.22 -20.58
N SER A 398 11.72 -26.11 -19.85
CA SER A 398 11.96 -25.05 -18.85
C SER A 398 13.26 -24.26 -19.09
N GLY A 399 13.56 -23.90 -20.33
CA GLY A 399 14.79 -23.16 -20.69
C GLY A 399 14.62 -21.67 -21.01
N VAL A 400 13.39 -21.18 -21.23
CA VAL A 400 13.17 -19.87 -21.90
C VAL A 400 12.89 -18.71 -20.92
N THR A 401 12.48 -19.00 -19.69
CA THR A 401 11.95 -17.98 -18.75
C THR A 401 13.04 -17.12 -18.08
N LYS A 402 14.27 -17.65 -17.90
CA LYS A 402 15.37 -16.90 -17.25
C LYS A 402 15.98 -15.79 -18.12
N ALA A 403 15.88 -15.86 -19.45
CA ALA A 403 16.40 -14.82 -20.36
C ALA A 403 15.51 -13.56 -20.42
N VAL A 404 14.20 -13.70 -20.17
CA VAL A 404 13.22 -12.61 -20.27
C VAL A 404 13.28 -11.65 -19.05
N LYS A 405 13.61 -12.15 -17.84
CA LYS A 405 13.73 -11.30 -16.64
C LYS A 405 14.95 -10.37 -16.69
N ARG A 406 16.09 -10.81 -17.27
CA ARG A 406 17.33 -10.00 -17.36
C ARG A 406 17.25 -8.86 -18.39
N GLY A 407 16.52 -9.02 -19.50
CA GLY A 407 16.31 -7.96 -20.50
C GLY A 407 15.31 -6.86 -20.08
N ARG A 408 14.49 -7.11 -19.04
CA ARG A 408 13.42 -6.21 -18.58
C ARG A 408 13.94 -5.01 -17.77
N SER A 409 14.95 -5.24 -16.93
CA SER A 409 15.58 -4.19 -16.10
C SER A 409 16.40 -3.20 -16.94
N GLY A 410 17.22 -3.70 -17.88
CA GLY A 410 18.07 -2.85 -18.72
C GLY A 410 17.30 -1.92 -19.66
N ARG A 411 16.19 -2.39 -20.27
CA ARG A 411 15.37 -1.57 -21.17
C ARG A 411 14.64 -0.43 -20.44
N GLN A 412 14.24 -0.66 -19.19
CA GLN A 412 13.57 0.34 -18.36
C GLN A 412 14.56 1.40 -17.85
N MET A 413 15.76 0.97 -17.44
CA MET A 413 16.85 1.88 -17.06
C MET A 413 17.24 2.77 -18.24
N LEU A 414 17.33 2.20 -19.45
CA LEU A 414 17.61 2.95 -20.67
C LEU A 414 16.52 4.01 -20.96
N LEU A 415 15.23 3.66 -20.82
CA LEU A 415 14.11 4.60 -21.01
C LEU A 415 14.13 5.75 -19.99
N ASN A 416 14.45 5.47 -18.72
CA ASN A 416 14.55 6.50 -17.68
C ASN A 416 15.73 7.44 -17.93
N VAL A 417 16.90 6.90 -18.28
CA VAL A 417 18.09 7.69 -18.64
C VAL A 417 17.79 8.56 -19.85
N LEU A 418 17.15 8.01 -20.89
CA LEU A 418 16.79 8.77 -22.08
C LEU A 418 15.78 9.90 -21.76
N GLY A 419 14.79 9.64 -20.90
CA GLY A 419 13.85 10.66 -20.44
C GLY A 419 14.52 11.82 -19.71
N VAL A 420 15.49 11.52 -18.83
CA VAL A 420 16.30 12.55 -18.14
C VAL A 420 17.15 13.34 -19.13
N VAL A 421 17.73 12.68 -20.13
CA VAL A 421 18.50 13.35 -21.19
C VAL A 421 17.60 14.29 -22.00
N VAL A 422 16.42 13.85 -22.45
CA VAL A 422 15.48 14.68 -23.22
C VAL A 422 14.99 15.87 -22.37
N PHE A 423 14.67 15.66 -21.09
CA PHE A 423 14.30 16.73 -20.18
C PHE A 423 15.44 17.74 -19.98
N SER A 424 16.66 17.26 -19.75
CA SER A 424 17.86 18.09 -19.62
C SER A 424 18.11 18.92 -20.88
N GLN A 425 17.99 18.33 -22.07
CA GLN A 425 18.18 19.03 -23.35
C GLN A 425 17.15 20.16 -23.55
N ILE A 426 15.89 19.96 -23.16
CA ILE A 426 14.85 20.99 -23.29
C ILE A 426 14.98 22.07 -22.21
N VAL A 427 15.42 21.73 -21.00
CA VAL A 427 15.60 22.70 -19.92
C VAL A 427 16.87 23.55 -20.12
N LEU A 428 18.03 22.92 -20.34
CA LEU A 428 19.31 23.62 -20.55
C LEU A 428 19.41 24.27 -21.94
N GLY A 429 18.92 23.61 -22.99
CA GLY A 429 18.99 24.12 -24.37
C GLY A 429 17.78 24.95 -24.79
N GLY A 430 16.71 24.96 -23.98
CA GLY A 430 15.41 25.54 -24.32
C GLY A 430 14.97 26.73 -23.44
N ILE A 431 14.89 26.50 -22.13
CA ILE A 431 14.28 27.42 -21.16
C ILE A 431 15.32 28.36 -20.54
N LEU A 432 16.41 27.80 -20.01
CA LEU A 432 17.43 28.57 -19.28
C LEU A 432 18.02 29.70 -20.15
N PRO A 433 18.44 29.45 -21.41
CA PRO A 433 19.04 30.50 -22.22
C PRO A 433 18.00 31.52 -22.72
N ALA A 434 16.74 31.10 -22.92
CA ALA A 434 15.65 31.99 -23.32
C ALA A 434 15.22 32.94 -22.19
N LEU A 435 15.30 32.50 -20.93
CA LEU A 435 15.03 33.32 -19.74
C LEU A 435 16.20 34.22 -19.35
N VAL A 436 17.45 33.76 -19.53
CA VAL A 436 18.66 34.48 -19.05
C VAL A 436 19.23 35.44 -20.09
N PHE A 437 19.29 35.06 -21.37
CA PHE A 437 20.02 35.82 -22.40
C PHE A 437 19.10 36.54 -23.39
N GLY A 438 17.80 36.26 -23.37
CA GLY A 438 16.90 36.64 -24.47
C GLY A 438 17.25 35.88 -25.75
N TYR A 439 16.29 35.80 -26.69
CA TYR A 439 16.52 35.09 -27.96
C TYR A 439 17.38 35.96 -28.90
N THR A 440 18.70 35.93 -28.72
CA THR A 440 19.64 36.66 -29.59
C THR A 440 19.73 35.98 -30.95
N SER A 441 19.81 36.77 -32.03
CA SER A 441 19.63 36.28 -33.41
C SER A 441 20.79 35.44 -33.95
N ASP A 442 21.94 35.42 -33.28
CA ASP A 442 23.17 34.82 -33.79
C ASP A 442 23.26 33.30 -33.58
N ASP A 443 22.45 32.72 -32.70
CA ASP A 443 22.51 31.28 -32.35
C ASP A 443 21.37 30.42 -32.92
N LYS A 444 20.59 30.92 -33.89
CA LYS A 444 19.39 30.23 -34.44
C LYS A 444 19.66 28.78 -34.87
N MET A 445 20.85 28.50 -35.38
CA MET A 445 21.27 27.16 -35.79
C MET A 445 21.39 26.20 -34.61
N LEU A 446 22.01 26.63 -33.51
CA LEU A 446 22.14 25.84 -32.28
C LEU A 446 20.76 25.54 -31.68
N TRP A 447 19.90 26.56 -31.61
CA TRP A 447 18.52 26.40 -31.12
C TRP A 447 17.71 25.38 -31.94
N ASN A 448 17.83 25.40 -33.27
CA ASN A 448 17.15 24.41 -34.11
C ASN A 448 17.70 22.99 -33.94
N ILE A 449 19.02 22.84 -33.73
CA ILE A 449 19.63 21.52 -33.44
C ILE A 449 19.06 20.96 -32.13
N PHE A 450 18.97 21.77 -31.07
CA PHE A 450 18.36 21.36 -29.80
C PHE A 450 16.89 21.00 -29.93
N ASN A 451 16.10 21.80 -30.68
CA ASN A 451 14.67 21.51 -30.89
C ASN A 451 14.45 20.23 -31.71
N VAL A 452 15.28 19.96 -32.72
CA VAL A 452 15.22 18.72 -33.50
C VAL A 452 15.60 17.52 -32.64
N ALA A 453 16.65 17.62 -31.83
CA ALA A 453 17.02 16.57 -30.88
C ALA A 453 15.91 16.29 -29.85
N ALA A 454 15.29 17.34 -29.32
CA ALA A 454 14.15 17.25 -28.41
C ALA A 454 12.93 16.58 -29.08
N LEU A 455 12.64 16.90 -30.34
CA LEU A 455 11.54 16.33 -31.10
C LEU A 455 11.75 14.83 -31.33
N LEU A 456 12.96 14.43 -31.74
CA LEU A 456 13.32 13.02 -31.89
C LEU A 456 13.24 12.26 -30.55
N GLY A 457 13.70 12.89 -29.46
CA GLY A 457 13.60 12.36 -28.11
C GLY A 457 12.16 12.13 -27.66
N CYS A 458 11.28 13.12 -27.86
CA CYS A 458 9.85 13.00 -27.56
C CYS A 458 9.18 11.90 -28.41
N ALA A 459 9.49 11.81 -29.70
CA ALA A 459 8.96 10.78 -30.58
C ALA A 459 9.39 9.36 -30.16
N PHE A 460 10.64 9.17 -29.72
CA PHE A 460 11.10 7.89 -29.21
C PHE A 460 10.42 7.51 -27.88
N PHE A 461 10.31 8.48 -26.96
CA PHE A 461 9.63 8.28 -25.68
C PHE A 461 8.14 7.95 -25.87
N PHE A 462 7.50 8.54 -26.89
CA PHE A 462 6.13 8.23 -27.30
C PHE A 462 5.93 6.78 -27.70
N VAL A 463 6.81 6.26 -28.55
CA VAL A 463 6.75 4.85 -28.95
C VAL A 463 6.98 3.94 -27.73
N GLY A 464 7.91 4.30 -26.84
CA GLY A 464 8.15 3.57 -25.59
C GLY A 464 6.95 3.53 -24.65
N ALA A 465 6.36 4.70 -24.36
CA ALA A 465 5.20 4.85 -23.48
C ALA A 465 3.96 4.15 -24.05
N TRP A 466 3.68 4.31 -25.35
CA TRP A 466 2.56 3.65 -26.02
C TRP A 466 2.69 2.12 -25.96
N ILE A 467 3.87 1.56 -26.28
CA ILE A 467 4.09 0.11 -26.20
C ILE A 467 3.92 -0.42 -24.77
N SER A 468 4.42 0.33 -23.78
CA SER A 468 4.28 -0.03 -22.36
C SER A 468 2.80 -0.05 -21.94
N GLU A 469 2.05 0.97 -22.30
CA GLU A 469 0.65 1.12 -21.93
C GLU A 469 -0.29 0.14 -22.63
N LYS A 470 0.05 -0.30 -23.85
CA LYS A 470 -0.69 -1.39 -24.53
C LYS A 470 -0.53 -2.73 -23.81
N LYS A 471 0.60 -2.96 -23.13
CA LYS A 471 0.90 -4.22 -22.43
C LYS A 471 0.28 -4.30 -21.04
N THR A 472 0.06 -3.17 -20.35
CA THR A 472 -0.57 -3.14 -19.02
C THR A 472 -2.10 -3.18 -19.08
N ARG A 473 -2.73 -2.90 -20.23
CA ARG A 473 -4.19 -2.88 -20.41
C ARG A 473 -4.81 -4.24 -20.79
N HIS A 474 -4.42 -5.32 -20.11
CA HIS A 474 -5.20 -6.57 -20.14
C HIS A 474 -6.33 -6.49 -19.10
N GLY A 475 -7.44 -5.83 -19.44
CA GLY A 475 -8.64 -5.87 -18.58
C GLY A 475 -9.73 -4.83 -18.83
N SER A 476 -9.44 -3.65 -19.37
CA SER A 476 -10.46 -2.61 -19.57
C SER A 476 -11.10 -2.65 -20.97
N LYS A 477 -12.44 -2.63 -21.01
CA LYS A 477 -13.23 -2.63 -22.25
C LYS A 477 -12.82 -1.47 -23.16
N PHE A 478 -12.43 -1.84 -24.36
CA PHE A 478 -11.90 -0.98 -25.40
C PHE A 478 -13.00 -0.11 -26.03
N HIS A 479 -12.92 1.22 -25.85
CA HIS A 479 -13.54 2.17 -26.78
C HIS A 479 -12.45 2.60 -27.79
N LEU A 480 -12.59 2.13 -29.03
CA LEU A 480 -11.66 2.20 -30.18
C LEU A 480 -11.14 3.62 -30.55
N PHE A 481 -11.61 4.68 -29.90
CA PHE A 481 -11.29 6.09 -30.24
C PHE A 481 -10.60 6.92 -29.14
N ARG A 482 -10.30 6.35 -27.96
CA ARG A 482 -9.69 7.12 -26.87
C ARG A 482 -8.18 6.84 -26.75
N LEU A 483 -7.38 7.67 -27.42
CA LEU A 483 -5.92 7.74 -27.20
C LEU A 483 -5.63 7.88 -25.70
N PRO A 484 -4.62 7.17 -25.15
CA PRO A 484 -4.22 7.36 -23.77
C PRO A 484 -3.87 8.82 -23.45
N PRO A 485 -4.21 9.35 -22.26
CA PRO A 485 -3.93 10.75 -21.95
C PRO A 485 -2.46 11.11 -22.19
N ALA A 486 -1.51 10.31 -21.70
CA ALA A 486 -0.07 10.55 -21.92
C ALA A 486 0.34 10.67 -23.40
N SER A 487 -0.31 9.91 -24.28
CA SER A 487 -0.06 10.00 -25.73
C SER A 487 -0.52 11.35 -26.31
N ILE A 488 -1.57 11.94 -25.77
CA ILE A 488 -2.11 13.25 -26.19
C ILE A 488 -1.14 14.37 -25.80
N ALA A 489 -0.64 14.40 -24.55
CA ALA A 489 0.36 15.40 -24.15
C ALA A 489 1.61 15.32 -25.04
N MET A 490 2.06 14.13 -25.38
CA MET A 490 3.29 13.97 -26.15
C MET A 490 3.12 14.32 -27.63
N LEU A 491 1.98 13.99 -28.25
CA LEU A 491 1.64 14.50 -29.59
C LEU A 491 1.56 16.02 -29.61
N SER A 492 1.00 16.61 -28.54
CA SER A 492 0.93 18.07 -28.41
C SER A 492 2.33 18.71 -28.22
N ALA A 493 3.22 18.08 -27.45
CA ALA A 493 4.60 18.54 -27.29
C ALA A 493 5.39 18.49 -28.61
N ILE A 494 5.19 17.43 -29.41
CA ILE A 494 5.78 17.31 -30.76
C ILE A 494 5.26 18.43 -31.67
N LEU A 495 3.97 18.75 -31.61
CA LEU A 495 3.38 19.86 -32.36
C LEU A 495 4.02 21.21 -31.98
N ALA A 496 4.19 21.49 -30.69
CA ALA A 496 4.84 22.72 -30.22
C ALA A 496 6.30 22.83 -30.69
N LEU A 497 7.06 21.73 -30.63
CA LEU A 497 8.43 21.69 -31.14
C LEU A 497 8.48 21.88 -32.66
N ALA A 498 7.54 21.30 -33.41
CA ALA A 498 7.44 21.45 -34.86
C ALA A 498 7.15 22.91 -35.26
N VAL A 499 6.22 23.59 -34.57
CA VAL A 499 5.93 25.01 -34.81
C VAL A 499 7.15 25.87 -34.51
N ARG A 500 7.94 25.52 -33.48
CA ARG A 500 9.18 26.24 -33.17
C ARG A 500 10.26 26.05 -34.25
N ILE A 501 10.40 24.85 -34.80
CA ILE A 501 11.34 24.57 -35.89
C ILE A 501 10.92 25.32 -37.17
N TRP A 502 9.61 25.37 -37.45
CA TRP A 502 9.07 26.09 -38.61
C TRP A 502 9.23 27.62 -38.49
N ASN A 503 9.20 28.14 -37.27
CA ASN A 503 9.39 29.54 -36.92
C ASN A 503 8.56 30.53 -37.78
N PRO A 504 7.21 30.40 -37.79
CA PRO A 504 6.34 31.25 -38.60
C PRO A 504 6.38 32.72 -38.15
N VAL A 505 6.10 33.64 -39.07
CA VAL A 505 6.12 35.09 -38.79
C VAL A 505 4.93 35.54 -37.94
N SER A 506 3.83 34.79 -37.93
CA SER A 506 2.60 35.15 -37.21
C SER A 506 2.56 34.59 -35.80
N ASP A 507 2.42 35.48 -34.81
CA ASP A 507 2.28 35.11 -33.39
C ASP A 507 1.03 34.26 -33.10
N VAL A 508 -0.03 34.38 -33.92
CA VAL A 508 -1.28 33.62 -33.77
C VAL A 508 -1.01 32.11 -33.81
N VAL A 509 -0.06 31.67 -34.63
CA VAL A 509 0.29 30.24 -34.76
C VAL A 509 0.92 29.72 -33.46
N TYR A 510 1.74 30.53 -32.78
CA TYR A 510 2.33 30.16 -31.49
C TYR A 510 1.27 30.05 -30.39
N TYR A 511 0.33 31.00 -30.33
CA TYR A 511 -0.75 30.95 -29.36
C TYR A 511 -1.70 29.77 -29.58
N LEU A 512 -2.06 29.46 -30.83
CA LEU A 512 -2.88 28.29 -31.16
C LEU A 512 -2.18 26.98 -30.77
N ALA A 513 -0.88 26.86 -31.10
CA ALA A 513 -0.09 25.69 -30.73
C ALA A 513 -0.01 25.53 -29.20
N ALA A 514 0.24 26.63 -28.47
CA ALA A 514 0.29 26.63 -27.01
C ALA A 514 -1.07 26.26 -26.38
N LEU A 515 -2.18 26.69 -26.97
CA LEU A 515 -3.53 26.33 -26.49
C LEU A 515 -3.79 24.83 -26.66
N VAL A 516 -3.41 24.26 -27.81
CA VAL A 516 -3.53 22.82 -28.06
C VAL A 516 -2.66 22.01 -27.09
N THR A 517 -1.44 22.46 -26.79
CA THR A 517 -0.57 21.77 -25.82
C THR A 517 -1.10 21.86 -24.40
N LEU A 518 -1.58 23.03 -23.98
CA LEU A 518 -2.22 23.19 -22.67
C LEU A 518 -3.47 22.32 -22.54
N ALA A 519 -4.32 22.25 -23.56
CA ALA A 519 -5.47 21.35 -23.57
C ALA A 519 -5.03 19.88 -23.44
N GLY A 520 -3.96 19.48 -24.13
CA GLY A 520 -3.35 18.16 -23.98
C GLY A 520 -2.88 17.88 -22.55
N ILE A 521 -2.18 18.82 -21.92
CA ILE A 521 -1.71 18.72 -20.53
C ILE A 521 -2.87 18.62 -19.54
N VAL A 522 -3.94 19.40 -19.73
CA VAL A 522 -5.12 19.32 -18.84
C VAL A 522 -5.79 17.95 -18.93
N LEU A 523 -5.88 17.38 -20.15
CA LEU A 523 -6.39 16.02 -20.33
C LEU A 523 -5.49 14.96 -19.68
N THR A 524 -4.17 15.16 -19.66
CA THR A 524 -3.26 14.24 -18.97
C THR A 524 -3.35 14.36 -17.47
N MET A 525 -3.48 15.57 -16.92
CA MET A 525 -3.74 15.78 -15.50
C MET A 525 -5.05 15.09 -15.07
N ALA A 526 -6.13 15.23 -15.85
CA ALA A 526 -7.37 14.51 -15.59
C ALA A 526 -7.16 12.98 -15.59
N GLY A 527 -6.37 12.48 -16.54
CA GLY A 527 -5.98 11.06 -16.59
C GLY A 527 -5.12 10.61 -15.40
N ILE A 528 -4.22 11.46 -14.89
CA ILE A 528 -3.43 11.16 -13.69
C ILE A 528 -4.34 11.04 -12.47
N ILE A 529 -5.36 11.90 -12.32
CA ILE A 529 -6.31 11.80 -11.20
C ILE A 529 -7.12 10.50 -11.29
N GLU A 530 -7.55 10.12 -12.49
CA GLU A 530 -8.23 8.82 -12.71
C GLU A 530 -7.33 7.65 -12.30
N ARG A 531 -6.04 7.69 -12.69
CA ARG A 531 -5.04 6.68 -12.29
C ARG A 531 -4.72 6.70 -10.80
N TYR A 532 -4.63 7.87 -10.18
CA TYR A 532 -4.50 8.00 -8.73
C TYR A 532 -5.70 7.38 -8.02
N ASN A 533 -6.92 7.58 -8.53
CA ASN A 533 -8.12 6.95 -7.99
C ASN A 533 -8.09 5.42 -8.14
N GLU A 534 -7.57 4.91 -9.25
CA GLU A 534 -7.31 3.48 -9.40
C GLU A 534 -6.24 3.00 -8.40
N LEU A 535 -5.15 3.74 -8.22
CA LEU A 535 -4.07 3.40 -7.29
C LEU A 535 -4.55 3.38 -5.84
N SER A 536 -5.32 4.39 -5.45
CA SER A 536 -5.88 4.58 -4.10
C SER A 536 -7.11 3.70 -3.83
N THR A 537 -7.49 2.84 -4.76
CA THR A 537 -8.55 1.84 -4.57
C THR A 537 -8.08 0.48 -5.01
N ARG A 538 -8.78 -0.57 -4.60
CA ARG A 538 -8.43 -1.95 -4.87
C ARG A 538 -9.47 -2.57 -5.78
N PRO A 539 -9.09 -3.53 -6.65
CA PRO A 539 -10.09 -4.33 -7.36
C PRO A 539 -10.99 -5.04 -6.35
N LEU A 540 -12.24 -5.27 -6.72
CA LEU A 540 -13.17 -6.05 -5.92
C LEU A 540 -12.53 -7.42 -5.62
N PRO A 541 -12.46 -7.84 -4.34
CA PRO A 541 -11.89 -9.13 -4.02
C PRO A 541 -12.80 -10.26 -4.54
N GLU A 542 -12.21 -11.28 -5.14
CA GLU A 542 -12.90 -12.47 -5.66
C GLU A 542 -12.36 -13.72 -4.98
N PHE A 543 -13.08 -14.20 -3.96
CA PHE A 543 -12.72 -15.37 -3.16
C PHE A 543 -13.33 -16.67 -3.69
N HIS A 544 -14.24 -16.62 -4.67
CA HIS A 544 -14.89 -17.82 -5.25
C HIS A 544 -13.89 -18.85 -5.81
N ASN A 545 -12.73 -18.39 -6.29
CA ASN A 545 -11.73 -19.27 -6.90
C ASN A 545 -10.81 -19.96 -5.88
N ARG A 546 -10.85 -19.60 -4.58
CA ARG A 546 -10.01 -20.22 -3.55
C ARG A 546 -10.45 -21.65 -3.21
N GLU A 547 -11.69 -22.03 -3.52
CA GLU A 547 -12.24 -23.36 -3.21
C GLU A 547 -11.77 -24.49 -4.14
N VAL A 548 -11.05 -24.20 -5.23
CA VAL A 548 -10.68 -25.23 -6.23
C VAL A 548 -9.48 -26.08 -5.75
N GLY A 549 -8.89 -25.78 -4.59
CA GLY A 549 -7.71 -26.48 -4.06
C GLY A 549 -7.88 -27.15 -2.70
N ALA A 550 -9.10 -27.18 -2.13
CA ALA A 550 -9.36 -27.85 -0.83
C ALA A 550 -9.66 -29.34 -0.99
#